data_AF-W4P959-F1
#
_entry.id   AF-W4P959-F1
#
_cell.length_a   1.000
_cell.length_b   1.000
_cell.length_c   1.000
_cell.angle_alpha   90.00
_cell.angle_beta   90.00
_cell.angle_gamma   90.00
#
_symmetry.space_group_name_H-M   'P 1'
#
loop_
_entity.id
_entity.type
_entity.pdbx_description
1 polymer ?
#
loop_
_entity_poly.entity_id
_entity_poly.type
_entity_poly.pdbx_seq_one_letter_code
_entity_poly.pdbx_strand_id
1 'polypeptide(L)'
;MSGERTSGIQLSGLANITGENMNGLMASGFLNVNGKSVNGAQIGGIGNIAGNAMNGVQIGLCNYATKVHGLQIGILNYYKEEMKGFQIGLVNANPDTKIQMMLYGGNTTIANIGVRFKNQLFYTIIGLGTQRRHLNDKFSATASYRAGLALPLYKKLSVSSDLGYEHIEAFDNKDELIPRRLYALQARVNLEYQLTEKFGLFGTGGYGLTRYYNRSGNYDKRPIIEGGLIFSL
;
A
#
# COMPACT_ATOMS: atom_id res chain seq x y z
N MET A 1 30.26 12.70 -11.98
CA MET A 1 29.37 12.97 -13.13
C MET A 1 29.87 12.15 -14.30
N SER A 2 29.06 11.20 -14.80
CA SER A 2 29.35 10.51 -16.06
C SER A 2 28.54 11.20 -17.15
N GLY A 3 29.22 11.76 -18.15
CA GLY A 3 28.65 12.64 -19.18
C GLY A 3 28.22 11.93 -20.46
N GLU A 4 28.42 10.62 -20.59
CA GLU A 4 28.06 9.87 -21.81
C GLU A 4 27.46 8.53 -21.42
N ARG A 5 26.39 8.15 -22.13
CA ARG A 5 25.63 6.88 -22.08
C ARG A 5 26.33 5.80 -21.24
N THR A 6 26.02 5.76 -19.94
CA THR A 6 26.72 4.89 -19.00
C THR A 6 26.21 3.46 -19.19
N SER A 7 27.06 2.57 -19.69
CA SER A 7 26.77 1.15 -19.80
C SER A 7 27.70 0.39 -18.85
N GLY A 8 27.14 -0.28 -17.83
CA GLY A 8 27.93 -1.02 -16.84
C GLY A 8 27.36 -0.96 -15.42
N ILE A 9 28.25 -1.14 -14.43
CA ILE A 9 27.93 -1.06 -13.01
C ILE A 9 28.41 0.29 -12.46
N GLN A 10 27.50 1.07 -11.88
CA GLN A 10 27.80 2.36 -11.26
C GLN A 10 27.50 2.28 -9.76
N LEU A 11 28.55 2.27 -8.95
CA LEU A 11 28.47 2.24 -7.49
C LEU A 11 28.96 3.58 -6.93
N SER A 12 28.17 4.22 -6.08
CA SER A 12 28.57 5.43 -5.36
C SER A 12 28.20 5.35 -3.89
N GLY A 13 29.07 5.86 -3.01
CA GLY A 13 28.80 5.85 -1.58
C GLY A 13 27.58 6.69 -1.18
N LEU A 14 27.36 7.84 -1.83
CA LEU A 14 26.27 8.76 -1.50
C LEU A 14 25.20 8.80 -2.59
N ALA A 15 25.56 9.26 -3.79
CA ALA A 15 24.59 9.41 -4.87
C ALA A 15 25.19 9.17 -6.25
N ASN A 16 24.39 8.63 -7.17
CA ASN A 16 24.69 8.59 -8.61
C ASN A 16 23.80 9.60 -9.33
N ILE A 17 24.39 10.38 -10.23
CA ILE A 17 23.67 11.32 -11.09
C ILE A 17 24.18 11.15 -12.52
N THR A 18 23.26 10.80 -13.42
CA THR A 18 23.53 10.56 -14.83
C THR A 18 22.47 11.31 -15.65
N GLY A 19 22.89 12.25 -16.50
CA GLY A 19 21.97 13.01 -17.37
C GLY A 19 21.51 12.26 -18.62
N GLU A 20 22.07 11.07 -18.85
CA GLU A 20 21.94 10.28 -20.07
C GLU A 20 21.36 8.90 -19.80
N ASN A 21 21.16 8.10 -20.85
CA ASN A 21 20.67 6.73 -20.69
C ASN A 21 21.66 5.88 -19.88
N MET A 22 21.14 5.14 -18.89
CA MET A 22 21.91 4.17 -18.10
C MET A 22 21.51 2.76 -18.50
N ASN A 23 22.48 1.93 -18.86
CA ASN A 23 22.27 0.51 -19.12
C ASN A 23 23.10 -0.30 -18.12
N GLY A 24 22.47 -1.05 -17.22
CA GLY A 24 23.14 -1.90 -16.24
C GLY A 24 22.68 -1.65 -14.81
N LEU A 25 23.59 -1.79 -13.85
CA LEU A 25 23.27 -1.67 -12.42
C LEU A 25 23.78 -0.34 -11.87
N MET A 26 22.90 0.43 -11.24
CA MET A 26 23.25 1.64 -10.51
C MET A 26 22.90 1.43 -9.05
N ALA A 27 23.88 1.48 -8.15
CA ALA A 27 23.63 1.41 -6.72
C ALA A 27 24.28 2.56 -5.97
N SER A 28 23.54 3.15 -5.04
CA SER A 28 24.04 4.21 -4.16
C SER A 28 23.50 4.12 -2.75
N GLY A 29 24.22 4.70 -1.79
CA GLY A 29 23.79 4.75 -0.39
C GLY A 29 22.51 5.56 -0.19
N PHE A 30 22.29 6.63 -0.95
CA PHE A 30 21.14 7.50 -0.79
C PHE A 30 20.32 7.68 -2.07
N LEU A 31 20.87 8.32 -3.09
CA LEU A 31 20.09 8.77 -4.25
C LEU A 31 20.65 8.28 -5.58
N ASN A 32 19.78 7.85 -6.48
CA ASN A 32 20.12 7.58 -7.87
C ASN A 32 19.23 8.44 -8.77
N VAL A 33 19.84 9.31 -9.57
CA VAL A 33 19.11 10.21 -10.46
C VAL A 33 19.55 9.95 -11.90
N ASN A 34 18.60 9.58 -12.73
CA ASN A 34 18.78 9.46 -14.17
C ASN A 34 17.83 10.41 -14.91
N GLY A 35 18.38 11.29 -15.75
CA GLY A 35 17.60 12.25 -16.55
C GLY A 35 16.86 11.66 -17.74
N LYS A 36 17.28 10.48 -18.25
CA LYS A 36 16.65 9.80 -19.40
C LYS A 36 16.13 8.43 -19.00
N SER A 37 16.54 7.38 -19.73
CA SER A 37 16.05 6.03 -19.53
C SER A 37 17.06 5.16 -18.81
N VAL A 38 16.56 4.27 -17.98
CA VAL A 38 17.30 3.26 -17.22
C VAL A 38 16.91 1.90 -17.79
N ASN A 39 17.87 1.11 -18.25
CA ASN A 39 17.68 -0.28 -18.60
C ASN A 39 18.53 -1.15 -17.67
N GLY A 40 17.91 -1.76 -16.64
CA GLY A 40 18.60 -2.58 -15.66
C GLY A 40 18.10 -2.37 -14.24
N ALA A 41 19.01 -2.29 -13.26
CA ALA A 41 18.65 -2.21 -11.84
C ALA A 41 19.11 -0.87 -11.21
N GLN A 42 18.23 -0.19 -10.50
CA GLN A 42 18.59 0.94 -9.64
C GLN A 42 18.30 0.62 -8.18
N ILE A 43 19.32 0.71 -7.33
CA ILE A 43 19.23 0.41 -5.90
C ILE A 43 19.71 1.62 -5.12
N GLY A 44 18.80 2.34 -4.47
CA GLY A 44 19.09 3.56 -3.73
C GLY A 44 18.50 3.50 -2.33
N GLY A 45 19.25 3.91 -1.31
CA GLY A 45 18.75 3.86 0.07
C GLY A 45 17.55 4.76 0.33
N ILE A 46 17.55 5.99 -0.19
CA ILE A 46 16.43 6.95 -0.04
C ILE A 46 15.56 6.98 -1.29
N GLY A 47 16.16 7.07 -2.47
CA GLY A 47 15.32 7.14 -3.66
C GLY A 47 16.00 7.04 -5.01
N ASN A 48 15.20 6.63 -5.98
CA ASN A 48 15.58 6.43 -7.37
C ASN A 48 14.67 7.26 -8.27
N ILE A 49 15.26 8.00 -9.21
CA ILE A 49 14.55 8.88 -10.14
C ILE A 49 14.96 8.50 -11.57
N ALA A 50 13.98 8.27 -12.45
CA ALA A 50 14.16 8.08 -13.88
C ALA A 50 13.28 9.08 -14.66
N GLY A 51 13.88 10.03 -15.37
CA GLY A 51 13.18 11.12 -16.05
C GLY A 51 12.30 10.66 -17.23
N ASN A 52 12.63 9.56 -17.88
CA ASN A 52 11.90 9.06 -19.06
C ASN A 52 11.34 7.65 -18.88
N ALA A 53 12.16 6.60 -19.03
CA ALA A 53 11.69 5.22 -18.89
C ALA A 53 12.58 4.40 -17.97
N MET A 54 11.97 3.60 -17.12
CA MET A 54 12.61 2.59 -16.28
C MET A 54 12.25 1.22 -16.84
N ASN A 55 13.20 0.52 -17.45
CA ASN A 55 13.05 -0.88 -17.89
C ASN A 55 13.90 -1.79 -17.00
N GLY A 56 13.28 -2.56 -16.10
CA GLY A 56 13.98 -3.42 -15.14
C GLY A 56 13.49 -3.29 -13.70
N VAL A 57 14.38 -3.08 -12.73
CA VAL A 57 14.04 -3.07 -11.29
C VAL A 57 14.52 -1.81 -10.59
N GLN A 58 13.66 -1.17 -9.79
CA GLN A 58 14.05 -0.10 -8.87
C GLN A 58 13.76 -0.51 -7.42
N ILE A 59 14.73 -0.35 -6.54
CA ILE A 59 14.62 -0.65 -5.11
C ILE A 59 15.09 0.56 -4.32
N GLY A 60 14.22 1.12 -3.48
CA GLY A 60 14.53 2.25 -2.61
C GLY A 60 13.30 2.79 -1.90
N LEU A 61 13.45 3.64 -0.89
CA LEU A 61 12.28 4.13 -0.14
C LEU A 61 11.32 4.92 -1.03
N CYS A 62 11.83 5.77 -1.92
CA CYS A 62 11.04 6.56 -2.86
C CYS A 62 11.49 6.30 -4.31
N ASN A 63 10.62 5.73 -5.15
CA ASN A 63 10.90 5.49 -6.56
C ASN A 63 10.03 6.39 -7.43
N TYR A 64 10.64 7.06 -8.41
CA TYR A 64 9.97 7.92 -9.39
C TYR A 64 10.41 7.54 -10.80
N ALA A 65 9.46 7.38 -11.71
CA ALA A 65 9.75 7.21 -13.13
C ALA A 65 8.62 7.77 -14.01
N THR A 66 8.91 8.30 -15.20
CA THR A 66 7.82 8.71 -16.11
C THR A 66 7.11 7.49 -16.68
N LYS A 67 7.86 6.52 -17.22
CA LYS A 67 7.35 5.20 -17.67
C LYS A 67 8.07 4.09 -16.93
N VAL A 68 7.36 3.04 -16.54
CA VAL A 68 7.93 1.88 -15.85
C VAL A 68 7.58 0.62 -16.61
N HIS A 69 8.59 -0.17 -16.94
CA HIS A 69 8.51 -1.47 -17.56
C HIS A 69 9.29 -2.45 -16.69
N GLY A 70 8.65 -2.95 -15.63
CA GLY A 70 9.29 -3.85 -14.67
C GLY A 70 8.80 -3.68 -13.23
N LEU A 71 9.71 -3.77 -12.27
CA LEU A 71 9.38 -3.86 -10.84
C LEU A 71 9.90 -2.64 -10.07
N GLN A 72 9.03 -1.98 -9.30
CA GLN A 72 9.43 -0.96 -8.33
C GLN A 72 9.15 -1.47 -6.92
N ILE A 73 10.12 -1.40 -6.03
CA ILE A 73 9.99 -1.80 -4.62
C ILE A 73 10.40 -0.64 -3.73
N GLY A 74 9.48 -0.17 -2.90
CA GLY A 74 9.73 0.98 -2.04
C GLY A 74 8.62 1.28 -1.06
N ILE A 75 8.79 2.32 -0.23
CA ILE A 75 7.69 2.86 0.57
C ILE A 75 6.76 3.65 -0.34
N LEU A 76 7.31 4.53 -1.18
CA LEU A 76 6.56 5.33 -2.13
C LEU A 76 7.04 4.99 -3.54
N ASN A 77 6.13 4.54 -4.40
CA ASN A 77 6.41 4.35 -5.83
C ASN A 77 5.50 5.25 -6.64
N TYR A 78 6.08 6.03 -7.55
CA TYR A 78 5.35 6.94 -8.42
C TYR A 78 5.71 6.69 -9.89
N TYR A 79 4.69 6.59 -10.74
CA TYR A 79 4.87 6.71 -12.18
C TYR A 79 3.93 7.73 -12.81
N LYS A 80 4.36 8.38 -13.89
CA LYS A 80 3.62 9.49 -14.50
C LYS A 80 2.73 9.07 -15.68
N GLU A 81 3.26 8.31 -16.63
CA GLU A 81 2.56 8.05 -17.90
C GLU A 81 2.11 6.60 -18.02
N GLU A 82 3.02 5.65 -17.78
CA GLU A 82 2.76 4.25 -18.12
C GLU A 82 3.42 3.29 -17.14
N MET A 83 2.69 2.25 -16.74
CA MET A 83 3.19 1.15 -15.91
C MET A 83 2.91 -0.19 -16.59
N LYS A 84 3.97 -0.87 -17.03
CA LYS A 84 3.98 -2.25 -17.49
C LYS A 84 4.80 -3.10 -16.52
N GLY A 85 4.18 -3.53 -15.42
CA GLY A 85 4.80 -4.40 -14.43
C GLY A 85 4.18 -4.23 -13.04
N PHE A 86 4.99 -4.31 -11.98
CA PHE A 86 4.51 -4.33 -10.60
C PHE A 86 5.15 -3.24 -9.73
N GLN A 87 4.38 -2.68 -8.80
CA GLN A 87 4.87 -1.75 -7.79
C GLN A 87 4.55 -2.29 -6.40
N ILE A 88 5.58 -2.65 -5.65
CA ILE A 88 5.45 -3.14 -4.30
C ILE A 88 5.81 -1.97 -3.38
N GLY A 89 4.79 -1.38 -2.75
CA GLY A 89 5.03 -0.32 -1.77
C GLY A 89 3.84 0.10 -0.92
N LEU A 90 4.15 0.89 0.10
CA LEU A 90 3.16 1.42 1.06
C LEU A 90 2.23 2.43 0.40
N VAL A 91 2.75 3.22 -0.53
CA VAL A 91 1.99 4.18 -1.33
C VAL A 91 2.45 4.05 -2.77
N ASN A 92 1.61 3.47 -3.59
CA ASN A 92 1.78 3.49 -5.03
C ASN A 92 0.90 4.63 -5.56
N ALA A 93 1.48 5.57 -6.31
CA ALA A 93 0.76 6.73 -6.83
C ALA A 93 0.97 6.87 -8.34
N ASN A 94 -0.06 7.33 -9.02
CA ASN A 94 -0.08 7.60 -10.46
C ASN A 94 -1.13 8.68 -10.77
N PRO A 95 -1.10 9.34 -11.94
CA PRO A 95 -2.14 10.30 -12.31
C PRO A 95 -3.55 9.73 -12.37
N ASP A 96 -3.69 8.42 -12.61
CA ASP A 96 -4.99 7.73 -12.63
C ASP A 96 -5.43 7.17 -11.26
N THR A 97 -4.77 7.56 -10.15
CA THR A 97 -5.17 7.10 -8.81
C THR A 97 -6.61 7.51 -8.52
N LYS A 98 -7.51 6.54 -8.39
CA LYS A 98 -8.91 6.76 -8.04
C LYS A 98 -9.07 6.77 -6.53
N ILE A 99 -9.67 7.83 -6.01
CA ILE A 99 -10.00 7.95 -4.60
C ILE A 99 -11.43 7.41 -4.42
N GLN A 100 -11.57 6.40 -3.56
CA GLN A 100 -12.85 5.78 -3.26
C GLN A 100 -13.11 5.84 -1.76
N MET A 101 -14.25 6.40 -1.35
CA MET A 101 -14.72 6.31 0.02
C MET A 101 -15.41 4.97 0.22
N MET A 102 -15.18 4.34 1.36
CA MET A 102 -15.72 3.04 1.71
C MET A 102 -16.41 3.12 3.05
N LEU A 103 -17.64 2.59 3.11
CA LEU A 103 -18.37 2.40 4.35
C LEU A 103 -18.65 0.91 4.50
N TYR A 104 -18.19 0.31 5.58
CA TYR A 104 -18.30 -1.13 5.77
C TYR A 104 -18.41 -1.53 7.22
N GLY A 105 -19.08 -2.65 7.45
CA GLY A 105 -19.27 -3.25 8.75
C GLY A 105 -19.35 -4.77 8.62
N GLY A 106 -19.22 -5.46 9.73
CA GLY A 106 -19.21 -6.91 9.75
C GLY A 106 -19.24 -7.50 11.15
N ASN A 107 -18.80 -8.75 11.27
CA ASN A 107 -18.88 -9.47 12.53
C ASN A 107 -17.93 -8.91 13.61
N THR A 108 -16.84 -8.25 13.21
CA THR A 108 -15.83 -7.68 14.11
C THR A 108 -15.95 -6.17 14.30
N THR A 109 -16.60 -5.48 13.38
CA THR A 109 -16.59 -4.02 13.22
C THR A 109 -18.02 -3.52 13.01
N ILE A 110 -18.49 -2.56 13.80
CA ILE A 110 -19.89 -2.08 13.66
C ILE A 110 -20.00 -1.20 12.42
N ALA A 111 -19.14 -0.18 12.35
CA ALA A 111 -19.07 0.74 11.24
C ALA A 111 -17.64 1.26 11.12
N ASN A 112 -17.08 1.12 9.92
CA ASN A 112 -15.78 1.62 9.53
C ASN A 112 -15.94 2.54 8.32
N ILE A 113 -15.13 3.58 8.32
CA ILE A 113 -14.98 4.51 7.21
C ILE A 113 -13.57 4.36 6.68
N GLY A 114 -13.42 4.10 5.40
CA GLY A 114 -12.14 3.97 4.73
C GLY A 114 -12.02 4.91 3.55
N VAL A 115 -10.84 5.47 3.34
CA VAL A 115 -10.46 6.08 2.07
C VAL A 115 -9.51 5.11 1.38
N ARG A 116 -9.91 4.67 0.20
CA ARG A 116 -9.14 3.78 -0.67
C ARG A 116 -8.53 4.57 -1.81
N PHE A 117 -7.23 4.45 -1.97
CA PHE A 117 -6.48 4.95 -3.11
C PHE A 117 -6.21 3.77 -4.03
N LYS A 118 -6.92 3.70 -5.15
CA LYS A 118 -6.90 2.56 -6.10
C LYS A 118 -6.22 2.97 -7.39
N ASN A 119 -5.19 2.21 -7.76
CA ASN A 119 -4.52 2.29 -9.05
C ASN A 119 -5.00 1.15 -9.95
N GLN A 120 -4.36 0.94 -11.11
CA GLN A 120 -4.76 -0.12 -12.04
C GLN A 120 -4.75 -1.52 -11.42
N LEU A 121 -3.73 -1.83 -10.60
CA LEU A 121 -3.56 -3.16 -9.98
C LEU A 121 -3.47 -3.11 -8.45
N PHE A 122 -2.92 -2.04 -7.88
CA PHE A 122 -2.70 -1.92 -6.43
C PHE A 122 -3.70 -0.96 -5.80
N TYR A 123 -4.03 -1.18 -4.53
CA TYR A 123 -4.76 -0.20 -3.75
C TYR A 123 -4.27 -0.18 -2.30
N THR A 124 -4.44 0.96 -1.67
CA THR A 124 -4.23 1.13 -0.24
C THR A 124 -5.51 1.66 0.39
N ILE A 125 -5.80 1.25 1.62
CA ILE A 125 -6.95 1.70 2.39
C ILE A 125 -6.45 2.26 3.71
N ILE A 126 -6.80 3.51 3.99
CA ILE A 126 -6.66 4.10 5.30
C ILE A 126 -8.06 4.20 5.87
N GLY A 127 -8.31 3.54 7.00
CA GLY A 127 -9.64 3.50 7.60
C GLY A 127 -9.63 3.82 9.08
N LEU A 128 -10.69 4.47 9.53
CA LEU A 128 -11.00 4.71 10.93
C LEU A 128 -12.31 4.00 11.26
N GLY A 129 -12.36 3.42 12.44
CA GLY A 129 -13.42 2.49 12.80
C GLY A 129 -13.73 2.46 14.27
N THR A 130 -14.82 1.76 14.58
CA THR A 130 -15.20 1.38 15.94
C THR A 130 -15.39 -0.13 16.01
N GLN A 131 -14.67 -0.78 16.94
CA GLN A 131 -14.84 -2.21 17.21
C GLN A 131 -15.83 -2.44 18.34
N ARG A 132 -16.71 -3.43 18.19
CA ARG A 132 -17.59 -3.88 19.28
C ARG A 132 -16.80 -4.80 20.20
N ARG A 133 -16.43 -4.33 21.39
CA ARG A 133 -16.11 -5.23 22.51
C ARG A 133 -17.28 -5.29 23.47
N HIS A 134 -17.63 -6.51 23.86
CA HIS A 134 -18.71 -6.85 24.80
C HIS A 134 -18.29 -6.53 26.25
N LEU A 135 -17.95 -5.27 26.51
CA LEU A 135 -17.65 -4.74 27.84
C LEU A 135 -18.26 -3.33 27.90
N ASN A 136 -19.22 -3.16 28.81
CA ASN A 136 -19.91 -1.91 29.18
C ASN A 136 -19.19 -0.61 28.75
N ASP A 137 -19.87 0.21 27.95
CA ASP A 137 -19.77 1.68 27.86
C ASP A 137 -18.43 2.37 27.52
N LYS A 138 -17.50 1.76 26.77
CA LYS A 138 -16.24 2.45 26.43
C LYS A 138 -15.93 2.51 24.93
N PHE A 139 -16.07 3.72 24.36
CA PHE A 139 -15.73 4.07 22.96
C PHE A 139 -14.27 3.70 22.65
N SER A 140 -14.07 2.80 21.67
CA SER A 140 -12.73 2.39 21.20
C SER A 140 -12.54 2.82 19.75
N ALA A 141 -11.50 3.61 19.50
CA ALA A 141 -11.16 4.07 18.15
C ALA A 141 -10.10 3.14 17.54
N THR A 142 -10.32 2.74 16.29
CA THR A 142 -9.38 1.87 15.56
C THR A 142 -8.89 2.56 14.30
N ALA A 143 -7.57 2.66 14.16
CA ALA A 143 -6.92 3.09 12.93
C ALA A 143 -6.44 1.88 12.15
N SER A 144 -6.87 1.75 10.90
CA SER A 144 -6.52 0.64 10.02
C SER A 144 -5.76 1.15 8.80
N TYR A 145 -4.69 0.45 8.46
CA TYR A 145 -3.91 0.66 7.26
C TYR A 145 -3.84 -0.66 6.50
N ARG A 146 -4.20 -0.66 5.21
CA ARG A 146 -4.27 -1.87 4.40
C ARG A 146 -3.66 -1.62 3.03
N ALA A 147 -2.97 -2.63 2.51
CA ALA A 147 -2.41 -2.62 1.18
C ALA A 147 -2.80 -3.91 0.45
N GLY A 148 -3.19 -3.79 -0.81
CA GLY A 148 -3.72 -4.90 -1.56
C GLY A 148 -3.61 -4.76 -3.08
N LEU A 149 -4.08 -5.81 -3.74
CA LEU A 149 -4.12 -5.99 -5.18
C LEU A 149 -5.58 -6.13 -5.62
N ALA A 150 -5.99 -5.41 -6.65
CA ALA A 150 -7.32 -5.49 -7.25
C ALA A 150 -7.20 -5.91 -8.72
N LEU A 151 -7.87 -7.01 -9.06
CA LEU A 151 -7.93 -7.57 -10.40
C LEU A 151 -9.37 -7.42 -10.95
N PRO A 152 -9.58 -6.66 -12.02
CA PRO A 152 -10.86 -6.64 -12.70
C PRO A 152 -11.07 -7.97 -13.44
N LEU A 153 -12.04 -8.77 -13.00
CA LEU A 153 -12.37 -10.05 -13.66
C LEU A 153 -13.31 -9.86 -14.85
N TYR A 154 -14.31 -9.00 -14.69
CA TYR A 154 -15.35 -8.73 -15.69
C TYR A 154 -15.77 -7.26 -15.65
N LYS A 155 -16.49 -6.78 -16.67
CA LYS A 155 -16.88 -5.35 -16.83
C LYS A 155 -17.41 -4.66 -15.56
N LYS A 156 -18.02 -5.41 -14.63
CA LYS A 156 -18.53 -4.91 -13.35
C LYS A 156 -18.06 -5.68 -12.12
N LEU A 157 -17.28 -6.76 -12.28
CA LEU A 157 -16.85 -7.62 -11.18
C LEU A 157 -15.34 -7.54 -11.04
N SER A 158 -14.88 -7.21 -9.83
CA SER A 158 -13.45 -7.23 -9.48
C SER A 158 -13.24 -8.14 -8.28
N VAL A 159 -12.11 -8.84 -8.27
CA VAL A 159 -11.62 -9.53 -7.08
C VAL A 159 -10.41 -8.77 -6.57
N SER A 160 -10.35 -8.58 -5.27
CA SER A 160 -9.24 -7.94 -4.62
C SER A 160 -8.76 -8.74 -3.43
N SER A 161 -7.52 -8.53 -3.02
CA SER A 161 -6.94 -9.13 -1.83
C SER A 161 -6.08 -8.09 -1.13
N ASP A 162 -6.25 -7.94 0.19
CA ASP A 162 -5.44 -7.04 1.01
C ASP A 162 -4.89 -7.68 2.27
N LEU A 163 -3.74 -7.14 2.67
CA LEU A 163 -3.15 -7.32 3.99
C LEU A 163 -3.31 -6.01 4.75
N GLY A 164 -3.93 -6.11 5.92
CA GLY A 164 -4.23 -4.99 6.81
C GLY A 164 -3.51 -5.08 8.13
N TYR A 165 -3.11 -3.92 8.64
CA TYR A 165 -2.69 -3.68 10.00
C TYR A 165 -3.73 -2.79 10.67
N GLU A 166 -4.22 -3.20 11.83
CA GLU A 166 -5.17 -2.44 12.63
C GLU A 166 -4.54 -2.10 13.98
N HIS A 167 -4.45 -0.80 14.26
CA HIS A 167 -4.05 -0.25 15.54
C HIS A 167 -5.31 0.09 16.35
N ILE A 168 -5.42 -0.49 17.53
CA ILE A 168 -6.57 -0.32 18.42
C ILE A 168 -6.11 0.51 19.61
N GLU A 169 -6.68 1.71 19.76
CA GLU A 169 -6.52 2.54 20.94
C GLU A 169 -7.80 2.51 21.78
N ALA A 170 -7.69 1.91 22.96
CA ALA A 170 -8.69 2.06 24.01
C ALA A 170 -8.35 3.33 24.79
N PHE A 171 -9.13 4.39 24.59
CA PHE A 171 -9.09 5.54 25.49
C PHE A 171 -9.70 5.11 26.81
N ASP A 172 -8.92 5.09 27.89
CA ASP A 172 -9.52 5.07 29.21
C ASP A 172 -8.82 6.01 30.18
N ASN A 173 -9.70 6.56 31.01
CA ASN A 173 -9.48 7.55 32.02
C ASN A 173 -8.70 6.95 33.20
N LYS A 174 -8.13 7.85 34.01
CA LYS A 174 -7.38 7.67 35.26
C LYS A 174 -7.81 6.42 36.05
N ASP A 175 -6.95 5.40 36.11
CA ASP A 175 -6.71 4.51 37.29
C ASP A 175 -6.04 3.16 36.99
N GLU A 176 -5.58 2.86 35.77
CA GLU A 176 -4.69 1.71 35.55
C GLU A 176 -3.44 2.05 34.72
N LEU A 177 -2.28 1.65 35.24
CA LEU A 177 -0.94 2.10 34.89
C LEU A 177 -0.37 1.58 33.54
N ILE A 178 -1.21 1.14 32.58
CA ILE A 178 -0.72 0.70 31.25
C ILE A 178 -1.75 0.98 30.15
N PRO A 179 -1.45 1.82 29.13
CA PRO A 179 -2.31 1.94 27.95
C PRO A 179 -2.31 0.62 27.15
N ARG A 180 -3.47 -0.03 27.00
CA ARG A 180 -3.64 -1.27 26.23
C ARG A 180 -3.51 -1.02 24.72
N ARG A 181 -2.29 -1.09 24.19
CA ARG A 181 -2.00 -1.06 22.74
C ARG A 181 -2.05 -2.46 22.16
N LEU A 182 -2.96 -2.69 21.22
CA LEU A 182 -3.12 -3.96 20.50
C LEU A 182 -2.88 -3.75 19.00
N TYR A 183 -2.34 -4.77 18.32
CA TYR A 183 -2.28 -4.79 16.87
C TYR A 183 -2.90 -6.07 16.31
N ALA A 184 -3.60 -5.93 15.18
CA ALA A 184 -4.12 -7.06 14.42
C ALA A 184 -3.58 -7.02 12.99
N LEU A 185 -3.03 -8.15 12.54
CA LEU A 185 -2.72 -8.39 11.13
C LEU A 185 -3.89 -9.15 10.51
N GLN A 186 -4.41 -8.66 9.40
CA GLN A 186 -5.59 -9.22 8.74
C GLN A 186 -5.27 -9.52 7.29
N ALA A 187 -5.57 -10.73 6.83
CA ALA A 187 -5.52 -11.09 5.43
C ALA A 187 -6.95 -11.26 4.93
N ARG A 188 -7.31 -10.55 3.86
CA ARG A 188 -8.68 -10.50 3.34
C ARG A 188 -8.69 -10.66 1.83
N VAL A 189 -9.75 -11.29 1.34
CA VAL A 189 -10.13 -11.36 -0.06
C VAL A 189 -11.47 -10.67 -0.18
N ASN A 190 -11.60 -9.76 -1.14
CA ASN A 190 -12.83 -9.04 -1.40
C ASN A 190 -13.34 -9.34 -2.81
N LEU A 191 -14.65 -9.42 -2.90
CA LEU A 191 -15.41 -9.48 -4.14
C LEU A 191 -16.13 -8.14 -4.29
N GLU A 192 -15.85 -7.41 -5.35
CA GLU A 192 -16.39 -6.08 -5.62
C GLU A 192 -17.31 -6.15 -6.84
N TYR A 193 -18.52 -5.61 -6.71
CA TYR A 193 -19.47 -5.48 -7.80
C TYR A 193 -19.85 -4.01 -8.01
N GLN A 194 -19.49 -3.49 -9.17
CA GLN A 194 -19.73 -2.11 -9.59
C GLN A 194 -21.15 -1.99 -10.17
N LEU A 195 -22.07 -1.36 -9.43
CA LEU A 195 -23.43 -1.10 -9.93
C LEU A 195 -23.41 0.01 -10.99
N THR A 196 -22.77 1.12 -10.65
CA THR A 196 -22.64 2.37 -11.42
C THR A 196 -21.21 2.89 -11.33
N GLU A 197 -20.79 3.82 -12.18
CA GLU A 197 -19.44 4.42 -12.13
C GLU A 197 -19.08 5.02 -10.76
N LYS A 198 -20.08 5.52 -10.01
CA LYS A 198 -19.89 6.10 -8.67
C LYS A 198 -20.18 5.14 -7.51
N PHE A 199 -20.92 4.05 -7.73
CA PHE A 199 -21.42 3.19 -6.66
C PHE A 199 -21.05 1.72 -6.89
N GLY A 200 -20.44 1.11 -5.89
CA GLY A 200 -20.12 -0.32 -5.86
C GLY A 200 -20.51 -0.95 -4.52
N LEU A 201 -20.76 -2.26 -4.56
CA LEU A 201 -20.88 -3.10 -3.38
C LEU A 201 -19.62 -3.94 -3.26
N PHE A 202 -19.24 -4.28 -2.05
CA PHE A 202 -18.21 -5.28 -1.84
C PHE A 202 -18.55 -6.21 -0.67
N GLY A 203 -18.16 -7.47 -0.84
CA GLY A 203 -18.17 -8.48 0.20
C GLY A 203 -16.74 -8.94 0.47
N THR A 204 -16.39 -9.06 1.74
CA THR A 204 -15.04 -9.41 2.18
C THR A 204 -15.09 -10.65 3.03
N GLY A 205 -14.20 -11.60 2.73
CA GLY A 205 -13.92 -12.77 3.55
C GLY A 205 -12.43 -12.82 3.88
N GLY A 206 -12.08 -13.07 5.14
CA GLY A 206 -10.68 -13.09 5.55
C GLY A 206 -10.42 -13.74 6.90
N TYR A 207 -9.17 -13.68 7.32
CA TYR A 207 -8.71 -14.15 8.61
C TYR A 207 -7.84 -13.09 9.29
N GLY A 208 -8.16 -12.81 10.55
CA GLY A 208 -7.39 -11.91 11.41
C GLY A 208 -6.57 -12.67 12.44
N LEU A 209 -5.33 -12.22 12.65
CA LEU A 209 -4.43 -12.64 13.73
C LEU A 209 -4.16 -11.44 14.63
N THR A 210 -4.62 -11.50 15.88
CA THR A 210 -4.36 -10.44 16.88
C THR A 210 -3.25 -10.87 17.84
N ARG A 211 -2.24 -10.01 18.03
CA ARG A 211 -1.12 -10.25 18.96
C ARG A 211 -0.94 -9.10 19.94
N TYR A 212 -0.47 -9.43 21.14
CA TYR A 212 -0.11 -8.45 22.17
C TYR A 212 1.30 -7.90 21.95
N TYR A 213 1.53 -6.64 22.33
CA TYR A 213 2.84 -6.01 22.24
C TYR A 213 3.89 -6.62 23.21
N ASN A 214 3.45 -7.19 24.35
CA ASN A 214 4.36 -7.47 25.48
C ASN A 214 4.25 -8.88 26.11
N ARG A 215 3.53 -9.83 25.51
CA ARG A 215 3.55 -11.24 25.93
C ARG A 215 3.42 -12.19 24.73
N SER A 216 4.22 -13.25 24.76
CA SER A 216 4.24 -14.37 23.81
C SER A 216 2.99 -15.27 23.96
N GLY A 217 1.81 -14.75 23.60
CA GLY A 217 0.56 -15.50 23.56
C GLY A 217 -0.29 -15.10 22.36
N ASN A 218 -0.56 -16.05 21.46
CA ASN A 218 -1.52 -15.86 20.36
C ASN A 218 -2.93 -15.85 20.94
N TYR A 219 -3.67 -14.73 20.83
CA TYR A 219 -4.93 -14.58 21.56
C TYR A 219 -6.16 -15.07 20.77
N ASP A 220 -6.21 -14.90 19.45
CA ASP A 220 -7.36 -15.39 18.69
C ASP A 220 -7.15 -15.41 17.17
N LYS A 221 -7.71 -16.41 16.50
CA LYS A 221 -7.86 -16.49 15.03
C LYS A 221 -9.34 -16.27 14.73
N ARG A 222 -9.71 -15.11 14.20
CA ARG A 222 -11.12 -14.81 13.89
C ARG A 222 -11.36 -14.77 12.39
N PRO A 223 -12.37 -15.50 11.88
CA PRO A 223 -12.85 -15.27 10.52
C PRO A 223 -13.47 -13.87 10.46
N ILE A 224 -13.12 -13.14 9.41
CA ILE A 224 -13.61 -11.79 9.12
C ILE A 224 -14.58 -11.92 7.97
N ILE A 225 -15.83 -11.50 8.21
CA ILE A 225 -16.84 -11.35 7.18
C ILE A 225 -17.33 -9.91 7.30
N GLU A 226 -17.09 -9.14 6.25
CA GLU A 226 -17.47 -7.73 6.17
C GLU A 226 -18.17 -7.47 4.85
N GLY A 227 -19.08 -6.51 4.85
CA GLY A 227 -19.76 -6.05 3.65
C GLY A 227 -19.89 -4.54 3.68
N GLY A 228 -19.93 -3.92 2.51
CA GLY A 228 -20.01 -2.47 2.45
C GLY A 228 -20.26 -1.89 1.09
N LEU A 229 -20.26 -0.56 1.09
CA LEU A 229 -20.46 0.28 -0.06
C LEU A 229 -19.15 1.00 -0.42
N ILE A 230 -18.92 1.14 -1.72
CA ILE A 230 -17.80 1.88 -2.30
C ILE A 230 -18.40 3.06 -3.08
N PHE A 231 -17.92 4.25 -2.76
CA PHE A 231 -18.27 5.49 -3.44
C PHE A 231 -17.02 6.00 -4.15
N SER A 232 -17.03 6.05 -5.47
CA SER A 232 -15.92 6.62 -6.25
C SER A 232 -16.15 8.12 -6.41
N LEU A 233 -15.13 8.91 -6.05
CA LEU A 233 -15.09 10.35 -6.29
C LEU A 233 -14.68 10.67 -7.73
#